data_AF-A0A5B9D8K3-F1
#
_entry.id   AF-A0A5B9D8K3-F1
#
_cell.length_a   1.000
_cell.length_b   1.000
_cell.length_c   1.000
_cell.angle_alpha   90.00
_cell.angle_beta   90.00
_cell.angle_gamma   90.00
#
_symmetry.space_group_name_H-M   'P 1'
#
loop_
_entity.id
_entity.type
_entity.pdbx_description
1 polymer ?
#
loop_
_entity_poly.entity_id
_entity_poly.type
_entity_poly.pdbx_seq_one_letter_code
_entity_poly.pdbx_strand_id
1 'polypeptide(L)'
;MKNYNRRENKKFLRMMIVFLAGILIFSMNLPSIMKKDSVVVQQENVKTNINFAPQSSSQWLDPEILGDFIGGGSSIDVFVFDGIAYVAEGVNGLAMIDVTDPTSPVKLGFHDDGGTARRVYVSDGIAYVADGSDGLEIIDVTNPTSPVELGQYIGGGDARDVFVSDGIAYVADFTNGLEILNVTNSTSPVELWVGSWNAIGVSVSNGIAYVAVGGSGLQIFDVTDPTSPEELYKDNVFGFGWDLDYSNGIVYFVAEHDGLTLLDVTDPTSPVELGGTSIGTIMSIFISDGIAYAGRGQNGWAIIDVKNSTSPKILWDINDAGSAGGGFISDGILYIANGNLGLEIHDMGYDEDDDNLSDVSELLTHDTDPERLDSDGDGLSDGSEILTHGTDPNRIDSDNDNFLDGYEISSGTDPNDPLDYPDLPQEWYDLINERLEGNETLILTVYALALQNEEYLGNINDTLTGDVDALREVLDELGITVGDTDYDGLDDLQEIEHGTSIVSSDTDIDNLSDAFEIKIGTDPLDDDSDDDGYYDGYEVMLGTDPLNALEFPETEGSENKISGYKSSILFGSMGSIVIISIILIKKRN
;
A
#
# COMPACT_ATOMS: atom_id res chain seq x y z
N MET A 1 13.24 -44.88 72.46
CA MET A 1 12.66 -45.67 71.35
C MET A 1 11.79 -44.71 70.54
N LYS A 2 12.29 -44.28 69.38
CA LYS A 2 11.76 -44.56 68.03
C LYS A 2 10.40 -43.89 67.74
N ASN A 3 10.14 -43.22 66.62
CA ASN A 3 10.92 -42.64 65.55
C ASN A 3 9.89 -41.82 64.77
N TYR A 4 10.17 -40.54 64.54
CA TYR A 4 9.46 -39.70 63.57
C TYR A 4 10.05 -39.99 62.19
N ASN A 5 9.25 -40.38 61.19
CA ASN A 5 9.64 -40.34 59.77
C ASN A 5 8.38 -40.51 58.90
N ARG A 6 7.91 -39.43 58.26
CA ARG A 6 8.28 -38.98 56.90
C ARG A 6 8.10 -40.07 55.84
N ARG A 7 6.85 -40.22 55.37
CA ARG A 7 6.52 -40.88 54.11
C ARG A 7 5.17 -40.40 53.55
N GLU A 8 4.99 -39.10 53.33
CA GLU A 8 3.96 -38.58 52.38
C GLU A 8 4.41 -37.35 51.56
N ASN A 9 5.47 -36.63 51.93
CA ASN A 9 6.04 -35.53 51.13
C ASN A 9 7.04 -35.97 50.04
N LYS A 10 6.67 -36.91 49.15
CA LYS A 10 7.51 -37.26 47.98
C LYS A 10 6.80 -37.34 46.62
N LYS A 11 5.52 -36.95 46.54
CA LYS A 11 4.85 -36.69 45.25
C LYS A 11 4.57 -35.21 44.96
N PHE A 12 4.73 -34.32 45.94
CA PHE A 12 4.50 -32.87 45.78
C PHE A 12 5.79 -32.03 45.59
N LEU A 13 6.97 -32.66 45.58
CA LEU A 13 8.27 -31.95 45.47
C LEU A 13 9.07 -32.35 44.21
N ARG A 14 8.38 -32.80 43.16
CA ARG A 14 8.97 -33.04 41.82
C ARG A 14 8.31 -32.25 40.69
N MET A 15 7.33 -31.41 41.01
CA MET A 15 6.62 -30.53 40.05
C MET A 15 6.85 -29.05 40.38
N MET A 16 7.87 -28.73 41.19
CA MET A 16 8.25 -27.37 41.60
C MET A 16 9.75 -27.07 41.34
N ILE A 17 10.41 -27.87 40.49
CA ILE A 17 11.85 -27.70 40.13
C ILE A 17 12.02 -27.66 38.59
N VAL A 18 11.04 -27.11 37.87
CA VAL A 18 11.22 -26.75 36.44
C VAL A 18 10.89 -25.27 36.17
N PHE A 19 10.36 -24.52 37.14
CA PHE A 19 9.92 -23.13 36.94
C PHE A 19 10.79 -22.05 37.64
N LEU A 20 12.02 -22.40 38.04
CA LEU A 20 12.97 -21.47 38.68
C LEU A 20 14.38 -21.62 38.06
N ALA A 21 14.43 -21.62 36.73
CA ALA A 21 15.65 -21.55 35.95
C ALA A 21 15.41 -20.66 34.72
N GLY A 22 15.42 -19.35 34.93
CA GLY A 22 15.25 -18.37 33.86
C GLY A 22 15.57 -16.92 34.24
N ILE A 23 16.01 -16.64 35.47
CA ILE A 23 16.43 -15.30 35.91
C ILE A 23 17.60 -15.45 36.88
N LEU A 24 18.67 -14.66 36.67
CA LEU A 24 19.96 -14.54 37.38
C LEU A 24 21.14 -15.41 36.89
N ILE A 25 21.96 -14.85 35.99
CA ILE A 25 23.43 -14.88 36.13
C ILE A 25 23.99 -13.49 35.83
N PHE A 26 24.47 -12.79 36.87
CA PHE A 26 25.30 -11.59 36.78
C PHE A 26 26.74 -11.94 37.17
N SER A 27 27.68 -11.47 36.35
CA SER A 27 29.10 -11.16 36.63
C SER A 27 30.04 -12.25 37.17
N MET A 28 31.03 -12.64 36.35
CA MET A 28 32.41 -12.81 36.82
C MET A 28 33.40 -12.19 35.82
N ASN A 29 34.27 -11.33 36.35
CA ASN A 29 35.33 -10.57 35.68
C ASN A 29 36.58 -11.43 35.35
N LEU A 30 37.29 -11.03 34.26
CA LEU A 30 38.76 -10.95 34.01
C LEU A 30 39.22 -11.61 32.69
N PRO A 31 40.28 -11.11 32.00
CA PRO A 31 40.81 -9.74 31.89
C PRO A 31 41.00 -9.25 30.43
N SER A 32 41.18 -7.94 30.29
CA SER A 32 41.44 -7.19 29.07
C SER A 32 42.70 -7.63 28.29
N ILE A 33 42.56 -7.90 26.99
CA ILE A 33 43.61 -7.68 25.98
C ILE A 33 42.96 -7.10 24.72
N MET A 34 43.34 -5.87 24.39
CA MET A 34 42.99 -5.17 23.15
C MET A 34 43.62 -5.86 21.93
N LYS A 35 42.86 -5.99 20.84
CA LYS A 35 43.25 -5.42 19.55
C LYS A 35 42.03 -5.16 18.66
N LYS A 36 41.98 -3.92 18.21
CA LYS A 36 41.06 -3.33 17.25
C LYS A 36 41.47 -3.80 15.86
N ASP A 37 40.65 -4.63 15.23
CA ASP A 37 40.62 -4.79 13.77
C ASP A 37 39.15 -4.70 13.36
N SER A 38 38.85 -3.66 12.58
CA SER A 38 37.55 -3.42 11.99
C SER A 38 37.26 -4.53 11.00
N VAL A 39 36.37 -5.46 11.34
CA VAL A 39 35.80 -6.41 10.40
C VAL A 39 34.42 -5.87 10.04
N VAL A 40 34.30 -5.40 8.81
CA VAL A 40 33.00 -5.25 8.14
C VAL A 40 32.45 -6.67 8.03
N VAL A 41 31.47 -7.00 8.88
CA VAL A 41 30.67 -8.21 8.70
C VAL A 41 29.71 -7.88 7.58
N GLN A 42 29.95 -8.45 6.40
CA GLN A 42 28.92 -8.53 5.38
C GLN A 42 27.77 -9.34 5.96
N GLN A 43 26.58 -8.77 5.86
CA GLN A 43 25.30 -9.32 6.25
C GLN A 43 25.10 -10.62 5.44
N GLU A 44 25.34 -11.78 6.07
CA GLU A 44 24.84 -13.05 5.53
C GLU A 44 23.36 -13.11 5.89
N ASN A 45 22.50 -12.91 4.88
CA ASN A 45 21.05 -13.10 4.97
C ASN A 45 20.76 -14.46 5.61
N VAL A 46 20.26 -14.45 6.85
CA VAL A 46 19.71 -15.64 7.49
C VAL A 46 18.43 -15.97 6.73
N LYS A 47 18.53 -16.86 5.73
CA LYS A 47 17.35 -17.40 5.05
C LYS A 47 16.48 -18.09 6.10
N THR A 48 15.31 -17.51 6.36
CA THR A 48 14.21 -18.13 7.10
C THR A 48 13.85 -19.45 6.41
N ASN A 49 13.64 -20.51 7.20
CA ASN A 49 13.18 -21.79 6.65
C ASN A 49 11.64 -21.73 6.57
N ILE A 50 11.13 -21.32 5.42
CA ILE A 50 9.70 -21.34 5.12
C ILE A 50 9.31 -22.78 4.77
N ASN A 51 8.45 -23.41 5.58
CA ASN A 51 7.93 -24.74 5.27
C ASN A 51 6.56 -24.60 4.61
N PHE A 52 6.53 -24.74 3.29
CA PHE A 52 5.33 -24.58 2.47
C PHE A 52 4.31 -25.71 2.70
N ALA A 53 3.05 -25.35 2.90
CA ALA A 53 1.93 -26.19 2.49
C ALA A 53 1.62 -25.86 1.02
N PRO A 54 1.57 -26.83 0.09
CA PRO A 54 1.44 -26.54 -1.33
C PRO A 54 0.00 -26.18 -1.64
N GLN A 55 -0.40 -24.90 -1.58
CA GLN A 55 -1.65 -24.41 -2.16
C GLN A 55 -1.53 -22.89 -2.37
N SER A 56 -0.73 -22.44 -3.35
CA SER A 56 -0.93 -21.10 -3.92
C SER A 56 -2.34 -21.07 -4.52
N SER A 57 -3.21 -20.26 -3.93
CA SER A 57 -4.20 -19.54 -4.73
C SER A 57 -3.42 -18.69 -5.73
N SER A 58 -3.92 -18.51 -6.97
CA SER A 58 -3.24 -17.66 -7.96
C SER A 58 -2.96 -16.26 -7.40
N GLN A 59 -3.93 -15.70 -6.68
CA GLN A 59 -3.94 -14.33 -6.14
C GLN A 59 -2.97 -14.02 -4.99
N TRP A 60 -2.08 -14.95 -4.61
CA TRP A 60 -1.16 -14.71 -3.50
C TRP A 60 0.23 -15.27 -3.82
N LEU A 61 1.19 -14.36 -3.91
CA LEU A 61 2.63 -14.60 -3.95
C LEU A 61 3.18 -14.92 -2.55
N ASP A 62 4.45 -15.32 -2.50
CA ASP A 62 5.12 -15.56 -1.22
C ASP A 62 5.41 -14.21 -0.52
N PRO A 63 5.12 -14.04 0.78
CA PRO A 63 5.43 -12.81 1.50
C PRO A 63 6.92 -12.49 1.47
N GLU A 64 7.24 -11.21 1.23
CA GLU A 64 8.60 -10.71 1.11
C GLU A 64 8.91 -9.67 2.20
N ILE A 65 10.15 -9.67 2.69
CA ILE A 65 10.61 -8.63 3.63
C ILE A 65 10.89 -7.36 2.84
N LEU A 66 10.13 -6.29 3.13
CA LEU A 66 10.37 -4.95 2.58
C LEU A 66 11.48 -4.23 3.35
N GLY A 67 11.42 -4.29 4.67
CA GLY A 67 12.36 -3.56 5.53
C GLY A 67 12.31 -3.99 6.98
N ASP A 68 13.30 -3.54 7.74
CA ASP A 68 13.41 -3.79 9.17
C ASP A 68 13.89 -2.54 9.92
N PHE A 69 13.44 -2.40 11.16
CA PHE A 69 13.96 -1.42 12.09
C PHE A 69 14.41 -2.11 13.37
N ILE A 70 15.73 -2.14 13.58
CA ILE A 70 16.32 -2.67 14.81
C ILE A 70 16.06 -1.67 15.95
N GLY A 71 15.10 -2.05 16.79
CA GLY A 71 14.71 -1.33 18.00
C GLY A 71 15.80 -1.26 19.08
N GLY A 72 15.54 -0.44 20.10
CA GLY A 72 16.38 -0.39 21.30
C GLY A 72 16.07 -1.53 22.28
N GLY A 73 14.90 -2.17 22.15
CA GLY A 73 14.35 -3.14 23.10
C GLY A 73 13.79 -4.41 22.51
N SER A 74 12.91 -5.06 23.28
CA SER A 74 12.17 -6.23 22.83
C SER A 74 10.80 -5.77 22.37
N SER A 75 10.59 -5.65 21.06
CA SER A 75 9.30 -5.30 20.48
C SER A 75 8.26 -6.36 20.82
N ILE A 76 7.16 -5.95 21.47
CA ILE A 76 6.09 -6.84 21.94
C ILE A 76 4.84 -6.66 21.11
N ASP A 77 4.57 -5.45 20.62
CA ASP A 77 3.38 -5.10 19.86
C ASP A 77 3.63 -3.90 18.96
N VAL A 78 2.84 -3.77 17.91
CA VAL A 78 2.88 -2.65 16.97
C VAL A 78 1.47 -2.25 16.57
N PHE A 79 1.24 -0.95 16.47
CA PHE A 79 0.06 -0.36 15.85
C PHE A 79 0.52 0.61 14.78
N VAL A 80 -0.11 0.62 13.60
CA VAL A 80 0.25 1.56 12.52
C VAL A 80 -0.91 2.49 12.23
N PHE A 81 -0.61 3.78 12.13
CA PHE A 81 -1.58 4.80 11.76
C PHE A 81 -0.89 5.96 11.03
N ASP A 82 -1.43 6.34 9.87
CA ASP A 82 -0.97 7.49 9.09
C ASP A 82 0.55 7.46 8.79
N GLY A 83 1.03 6.30 8.32
CA GLY A 83 2.44 6.10 7.97
C GLY A 83 3.40 6.04 9.18
N ILE A 84 2.89 5.94 10.41
CA ILE A 84 3.70 5.83 11.63
C ILE A 84 3.41 4.51 12.33
N ALA A 85 4.46 3.73 12.57
CA ALA A 85 4.42 2.57 13.45
C ALA A 85 4.74 2.96 14.90
N TYR A 86 3.82 2.62 15.80
CA TYR A 86 3.92 2.78 17.24
C TYR A 86 4.27 1.42 17.85
N VAL A 87 5.51 1.26 18.30
CA VAL A 87 6.04 -0.04 18.71
C VAL A 87 6.26 -0.06 20.22
N ALA A 88 5.60 -0.97 20.92
CA ALA A 88 5.83 -1.23 22.33
C ALA A 88 7.12 -2.04 22.49
N GLU A 89 8.19 -1.41 22.97
CA GLU A 89 9.54 -2.00 23.08
C GLU A 89 9.84 -2.59 24.48
N GLY A 90 8.81 -2.96 25.24
CA GLY A 90 8.96 -3.49 26.59
C GLY A 90 9.52 -2.44 27.55
N VAL A 91 10.67 -2.74 28.17
CA VAL A 91 11.32 -1.86 29.17
C VAL A 91 11.93 -0.58 28.60
N ASN A 92 11.85 -0.36 27.29
CA ASN A 92 12.29 0.88 26.64
C ASN A 92 11.11 1.77 26.22
N GLY A 93 9.89 1.42 26.67
CA GLY A 93 8.68 2.20 26.42
C GLY A 93 8.16 2.08 24.99
N LEU A 94 7.63 3.19 24.48
CA LEU A 94 6.99 3.30 23.17
C LEU A 94 7.92 4.00 22.17
N ALA A 95 8.18 3.38 21.02
CA ALA A 95 8.88 4.00 19.90
C ALA A 95 7.89 4.43 18.81
N MET A 96 8.15 5.57 18.17
CA MET A 96 7.45 5.97 16.95
C MET A 96 8.42 5.95 15.78
N ILE A 97 8.04 5.25 14.72
CA ILE A 97 8.86 4.97 13.55
C ILE A 97 8.05 5.40 12.32
N ASP A 98 8.65 6.26 11.50
CA ASP A 98 8.16 6.58 10.17
C ASP A 98 8.30 5.34 9.28
N VAL A 99 7.17 4.92 8.71
CA VAL A 99 7.05 3.79 7.80
C VAL A 99 6.34 4.19 6.51
N THR A 100 6.32 5.50 6.16
CA THR A 100 5.78 5.94 4.86
C THR A 100 6.54 5.33 3.69
N ASP A 101 7.85 5.11 3.87
CA ASP A 101 8.65 4.21 3.03
C ASP A 101 8.94 2.94 3.84
N PRO A 102 8.20 1.84 3.62
CA PRO A 102 8.36 0.60 4.38
C PRO A 102 9.71 -0.09 4.11
N THR A 103 10.42 0.27 3.04
CA THR A 103 11.75 -0.27 2.74
C THR A 103 12.86 0.40 3.55
N SER A 104 12.59 1.60 4.07
CA SER A 104 13.56 2.43 4.78
C SER A 104 12.97 3.08 6.05
N PRO A 105 12.51 2.29 7.04
CA PRO A 105 11.87 2.83 8.24
C PRO A 105 12.81 3.72 9.08
N VAL A 106 12.29 4.84 9.60
CA VAL A 106 13.08 5.85 10.33
C VAL A 106 12.49 6.15 11.70
N LYS A 107 13.30 6.05 12.77
CA LYS A 107 12.85 6.46 14.12
C LYS A 107 12.57 7.96 14.20
N LEU A 108 11.35 8.32 14.58
CA LEU A 108 10.90 9.70 14.82
C LEU A 108 11.13 10.12 16.27
N GLY A 109 10.73 9.28 17.21
CA GLY A 109 10.76 9.60 18.64
C GLY A 109 10.58 8.37 19.53
N PHE A 110 10.55 8.62 20.83
CA PHE A 110 10.26 7.60 21.84
C PHE A 110 9.72 8.25 23.11
N HIS A 111 9.00 7.46 23.90
CA HIS A 111 8.55 7.80 25.24
C HIS A 111 8.82 6.63 26.18
N ASP A 112 9.39 6.90 27.35
CA ASP A 112 9.73 5.89 28.37
C ASP A 112 9.60 6.52 29.76
N ASP A 113 8.67 6.02 30.54
CA ASP A 113 8.40 6.43 31.93
C ASP A 113 9.10 5.51 32.96
N GLY A 114 9.78 4.45 32.49
CA GLY A 114 10.44 3.42 33.29
C GLY A 114 9.61 2.15 33.51
N GLY A 115 8.41 2.05 32.92
CA GLY A 115 7.52 0.90 32.97
C GLY A 115 7.89 -0.26 32.03
N THR A 116 6.89 -1.01 31.57
CA THR A 116 7.07 -2.10 30.59
C THR A 116 5.91 -2.11 29.60
N ALA A 117 6.11 -1.43 28.47
CA ALA A 117 5.12 -1.31 27.40
C ALA A 117 4.89 -2.66 26.72
N ARG A 118 3.64 -3.14 26.72
CA ARG A 118 3.29 -4.48 26.19
C ARG A 118 2.37 -4.46 24.99
N ARG A 119 1.32 -3.64 25.04
CA ARG A 119 0.31 -3.50 24.00
C ARG A 119 0.02 -2.03 23.80
N VAL A 120 -0.22 -1.64 22.56
CA VAL A 120 -0.46 -0.25 22.18
C VAL A 120 -1.68 -0.14 21.30
N TYR A 121 -2.56 0.80 21.64
CA TYR A 121 -3.70 1.18 20.81
C TYR A 121 -3.61 2.67 20.53
N VAL A 122 -3.75 3.08 19.27
CA VAL A 122 -3.68 4.50 18.88
C VAL A 122 -4.99 4.95 18.26
N SER A 123 -5.50 6.08 18.73
CA SER A 123 -6.71 6.70 18.20
C SER A 123 -6.65 8.22 18.37
N ASP A 124 -6.99 8.95 17.30
CA ASP A 124 -7.05 10.42 17.28
C ASP A 124 -5.76 11.12 17.78
N GLY A 125 -4.60 10.55 17.43
CA GLY A 125 -3.29 11.09 17.84
C GLY A 125 -2.95 10.86 19.32
N ILE A 126 -3.69 9.99 20.00
CA ILE A 126 -3.43 9.55 21.37
C ILE A 126 -3.06 8.07 21.37
N ALA A 127 -1.91 7.73 21.97
CA ALA A 127 -1.51 6.37 22.23
C ALA A 127 -1.93 5.96 23.65
N TYR A 128 -2.52 4.77 23.76
CA TYR A 128 -2.90 4.11 25.00
C TYR A 128 -2.02 2.87 25.14
N VAL A 129 -1.21 2.83 26.19
CA VAL A 129 -0.20 1.77 26.37
C VAL A 129 -0.53 0.97 27.61
N ALA A 130 -0.69 -0.34 27.46
CA ALA A 130 -0.71 -1.26 28.59
C ALA A 130 0.73 -1.47 29.06
N ASP A 131 1.07 -0.85 30.19
CA ASP A 131 2.44 -0.63 30.64
C ASP A 131 2.83 -1.49 31.87
N GLY A 132 2.34 -2.73 31.89
CA GLY A 132 2.65 -3.69 32.95
C GLY A 132 2.23 -3.19 34.33
N SER A 133 3.19 -3.08 35.26
CA SER A 133 2.88 -2.67 36.65
C SER A 133 2.45 -1.22 36.81
N ASP A 134 2.71 -0.41 35.79
CA ASP A 134 2.48 1.04 35.81
C ASP A 134 1.09 1.36 35.22
N GLY A 135 0.39 0.32 34.76
CA GLY A 135 -1.03 0.33 34.44
C GLY A 135 -1.30 0.82 33.01
N LEU A 136 -2.26 1.71 32.84
CA LEU A 136 -2.55 2.35 31.56
C LEU A 136 -1.83 3.69 31.48
N GLU A 137 -1.00 3.87 30.46
CA GLU A 137 -0.38 5.14 30.10
C GLU A 137 -1.12 5.77 28.90
N ILE A 138 -1.28 7.10 28.91
CA ILE A 138 -1.94 7.86 27.85
C ILE A 138 -1.00 8.96 27.36
N ILE A 139 -0.63 8.91 26.08
CA ILE A 139 0.42 9.73 25.48
C ILE A 139 -0.15 10.48 24.28
N ASP A 140 0.05 11.79 24.25
CA ASP A 140 -0.14 12.60 23.04
C ASP A 140 0.98 12.31 22.05
N VAL A 141 0.62 11.72 20.92
CA VAL A 141 1.52 11.36 19.83
C VAL A 141 1.24 12.15 18.55
N THR A 142 0.46 13.24 18.64
CA THR A 142 0.20 14.14 17.50
C THR A 142 1.48 14.73 16.90
N ASN A 143 2.52 14.88 17.72
CA ASN A 143 3.88 15.12 17.25
C ASN A 143 4.78 13.91 17.59
N PRO A 144 5.00 12.99 16.65
CA PRO A 144 5.78 11.77 16.90
C PRO A 144 7.28 12.03 17.13
N THR A 145 7.77 13.27 16.95
CA THR A 145 9.17 13.60 17.30
C THR A 145 9.30 14.10 18.74
N SER A 146 8.19 14.36 19.43
CA SER A 146 8.16 14.85 20.81
C SER A 146 6.84 14.43 21.48
N PRO A 147 6.68 13.12 21.78
CA PRO A 147 5.51 12.62 22.49
C PRO A 147 5.41 13.25 23.89
N VAL A 148 4.19 13.39 24.38
CA VAL A 148 3.92 13.98 25.70
C VAL A 148 2.95 13.10 26.47
N GLU A 149 3.38 12.57 27.61
CA GLU A 149 2.47 11.90 28.55
C GLU A 149 1.36 12.87 29.01
N LEU A 150 0.11 12.48 28.80
CA LEU A 150 -1.07 13.24 29.24
C LEU A 150 -1.51 12.81 30.63
N GLY A 151 -1.49 11.50 30.90
CA GLY A 151 -1.90 10.93 32.17
C GLY A 151 -1.72 9.43 32.24
N GLN A 152 -1.91 8.90 33.45
CA GLN A 152 -1.69 7.49 33.78
C GLN A 152 -2.78 7.01 34.75
N TYR A 153 -3.15 5.73 34.65
CA TYR A 153 -3.98 5.03 35.62
C TYR A 153 -3.21 3.86 36.25
N ILE A 154 -2.95 3.95 37.56
CA ILE A 154 -2.25 2.90 38.31
C ILE A 154 -3.27 2.12 39.17
N GLY A 155 -3.80 1.03 38.63
CA GLY A 155 -4.70 0.09 39.34
C GLY A 155 -3.99 -0.85 40.32
N GLY A 156 -2.66 -0.91 40.30
CA GLY A 156 -1.84 -1.77 41.17
C GLY A 156 -1.74 -3.24 40.72
N GLY A 157 -2.00 -3.51 39.44
CA GLY A 157 -1.93 -4.82 38.82
C GLY A 157 -0.77 -4.97 37.81
N ASP A 158 -1.02 -5.67 36.71
CA ASP A 158 -0.09 -5.90 35.60
C ASP A 158 -0.88 -5.86 34.28
N ALA A 159 -1.01 -4.67 33.71
CA ALA A 159 -1.72 -4.39 32.47
C ALA A 159 -1.02 -5.10 31.30
N ARG A 160 -1.77 -5.93 30.57
CA ARG A 160 -1.27 -6.78 29.49
C ARG A 160 -1.77 -6.41 28.11
N ASP A 161 -2.99 -5.94 28.03
CA ASP A 161 -3.65 -5.58 26.78
C ASP A 161 -4.62 -4.42 26.99
N VAL A 162 -4.86 -3.67 25.91
CA VAL A 162 -5.71 -2.48 25.92
C VAL A 162 -6.50 -2.36 24.64
N PHE A 163 -7.79 -2.12 24.78
CA PHE A 163 -8.68 -1.74 23.69
C PHE A 163 -9.38 -0.44 24.05
N VAL A 164 -9.51 0.50 23.11
CA VAL A 164 -10.17 1.78 23.35
C VAL A 164 -11.29 2.01 22.34
N SER A 165 -12.46 2.39 22.83
CA SER A 165 -13.60 2.78 21.99
C SER A 165 -14.47 3.81 22.71
N ASP A 166 -14.91 4.83 21.98
CA ASP A 166 -15.81 5.88 22.46
C ASP A 166 -15.37 6.56 23.78
N GLY A 167 -14.06 6.74 23.96
CA GLY A 167 -13.49 7.36 25.17
C GLY A 167 -13.52 6.45 26.42
N ILE A 168 -13.75 5.16 26.23
CA ILE A 168 -13.62 4.11 27.25
C ILE A 168 -12.43 3.23 26.90
N ALA A 169 -11.52 3.04 27.85
CA ALA A 169 -10.44 2.07 27.75
C ALA A 169 -10.80 0.80 28.51
N TYR A 170 -10.57 -0.34 27.87
CA TYR A 170 -10.74 -1.68 28.41
C TYR A 170 -9.35 -2.29 28.54
N VAL A 171 -8.88 -2.44 29.77
CA VAL A 171 -7.53 -2.90 30.06
C VAL A 171 -7.61 -4.32 30.62
N ALA A 172 -6.96 -5.27 29.96
CA ALA A 172 -6.79 -6.61 30.50
C ALA A 172 -5.62 -6.59 31.49
N ASP A 173 -5.93 -6.61 32.78
CA ASP A 173 -4.95 -6.67 33.86
C ASP A 173 -4.85 -8.10 34.41
N PHE A 174 -3.62 -8.63 34.47
CA PHE A 174 -3.39 -10.01 34.89
C PHE A 174 -3.71 -10.26 36.38
N THR A 175 -3.71 -9.22 37.21
CA THR A 175 -3.96 -9.32 38.65
C THR A 175 -5.37 -8.84 39.02
N ASN A 176 -5.86 -7.80 38.34
CA ASN A 176 -7.14 -7.15 38.64
C ASN A 176 -8.28 -7.61 37.72
N GLY A 177 -8.00 -8.20 36.57
CA GLY A 177 -9.00 -8.65 35.60
C GLY A 177 -9.26 -7.59 34.56
N LEU A 178 -10.48 -7.53 34.04
CA LEU A 178 -10.85 -6.45 33.14
C LEU A 178 -11.04 -5.16 33.95
N GLU A 179 -10.28 -4.12 33.63
CA GLU A 179 -10.46 -2.76 34.13
C GLU A 179 -11.14 -1.93 33.04
N ILE A 180 -12.23 -1.24 33.39
CA ILE A 180 -12.96 -0.36 32.47
C ILE A 180 -12.79 1.07 32.96
N LEU A 181 -12.19 1.91 32.12
CA LEU A 181 -11.75 3.26 32.47
C LEU A 181 -12.41 4.28 31.54
N ASN A 182 -12.93 5.37 32.10
CA ASN A 182 -13.27 6.55 31.30
C ASN A 182 -11.98 7.35 31.04
N VAL A 183 -11.63 7.48 29.77
CA VAL A 183 -10.44 8.18 29.28
C VAL A 183 -10.78 9.42 28.43
N THR A 184 -12.05 9.86 28.42
CA THR A 184 -12.48 11.08 27.72
C THR A 184 -11.72 12.34 28.16
N ASN A 185 -11.24 12.36 29.41
CA ASN A 185 -10.23 13.30 29.85
C ASN A 185 -8.91 12.56 30.08
N SER A 186 -8.05 12.57 29.06
CA SER A 186 -6.76 11.88 29.04
C SER A 186 -5.83 12.24 30.21
N THR A 187 -6.00 13.42 30.81
CA THR A 187 -5.18 13.87 31.95
C THR A 187 -5.67 13.36 33.30
N SER A 188 -6.84 12.74 33.36
CA SER A 188 -7.43 12.19 34.59
C SER A 188 -8.35 11.01 34.28
N PRO A 189 -7.78 9.85 33.90
CA PRO A 189 -8.54 8.62 33.74
C PRO A 189 -9.32 8.25 35.00
N VAL A 190 -10.53 7.73 34.84
CA VAL A 190 -11.40 7.36 35.96
C VAL A 190 -11.81 5.89 35.83
N GLU A 191 -11.50 5.08 36.83
CA GLU A 191 -12.03 3.71 36.93
C GLU A 191 -13.56 3.74 37.05
N LEU A 192 -14.23 3.07 36.11
CA LEU A 192 -15.66 2.84 36.13
C LEU A 192 -15.99 1.49 36.76
N TRP A 193 -15.18 0.49 36.47
CA TRP A 193 -15.37 -0.88 36.95
C TRP A 193 -14.07 -1.68 36.91
N VAL A 194 -13.94 -2.66 37.79
CA VAL A 194 -12.82 -3.60 37.85
C VAL A 194 -13.30 -5.01 38.19
N GLY A 195 -12.72 -5.99 37.51
CA GLY A 195 -12.92 -7.41 37.76
C GLY A 195 -12.16 -7.92 39.00
N SER A 196 -11.95 -9.24 39.06
CA SER A 196 -11.15 -9.89 40.11
C SER A 196 -10.61 -11.27 39.70
N TRP A 197 -10.06 -11.37 38.49
CA TRP A 197 -9.53 -12.59 37.87
C TRP A 197 -8.37 -12.23 36.94
N ASN A 198 -7.71 -13.20 36.31
CA ASN A 198 -6.50 -12.92 35.54
C ASN A 198 -6.81 -12.67 34.05
N ALA A 199 -7.06 -11.42 33.66
CA ALA A 199 -7.26 -11.07 32.25
C ALA A 199 -5.92 -10.92 31.52
N ILE A 200 -5.86 -11.30 30.24
CA ILE A 200 -4.62 -11.21 29.45
C ILE A 200 -4.84 -10.46 28.14
N GLY A 201 -5.89 -10.82 27.39
CA GLY A 201 -6.26 -10.17 26.14
C GLY A 201 -7.70 -9.67 26.20
N VAL A 202 -8.01 -8.59 25.49
CA VAL A 202 -9.34 -8.00 25.42
C VAL A 202 -9.64 -7.46 24.02
N SER A 203 -10.81 -7.81 23.49
CA SER A 203 -11.36 -7.19 22.29
C SER A 203 -12.79 -6.78 22.55
N VAL A 204 -13.22 -5.63 22.01
CA VAL A 204 -14.55 -5.07 22.25
C VAL A 204 -15.21 -4.73 20.92
N SER A 205 -16.44 -5.19 20.74
CA SER A 205 -17.24 -4.83 19.57
C SER A 205 -18.71 -4.72 19.93
N ASN A 206 -19.38 -3.68 19.40
CA ASN A 206 -20.83 -3.47 19.55
C ASN A 206 -21.32 -3.54 21.02
N GLY A 207 -20.54 -3.00 21.95
CA GLY A 207 -20.88 -3.02 23.38
C GLY A 207 -20.71 -4.38 24.07
N ILE A 208 -20.02 -5.34 23.43
CA ILE A 208 -19.65 -6.63 24.02
C ILE A 208 -18.14 -6.69 24.17
N ALA A 209 -17.65 -7.03 25.36
CA ALA A 209 -16.24 -7.28 25.62
C ALA A 209 -15.96 -8.78 25.70
N TYR A 210 -14.96 -9.22 24.95
CA TYR A 210 -14.44 -10.58 24.94
C TYR A 210 -13.08 -10.57 25.64
N VAL A 211 -12.89 -11.44 26.64
CA VAL A 211 -11.71 -11.40 27.50
C VAL A 211 -11.06 -12.78 27.57
N ALA A 212 -9.78 -12.85 27.20
CA ALA A 212 -8.94 -14.03 27.40
C ALA A 212 -8.48 -14.07 28.86
N VAL A 213 -8.68 -15.20 29.54
CA VAL A 213 -8.45 -15.34 30.98
C VAL A 213 -7.47 -16.47 31.28
N GLY A 214 -6.41 -16.17 32.05
CA GLY A 214 -5.31 -17.09 32.39
C GLY A 214 -5.67 -18.26 33.32
N GLY A 215 -6.94 -18.62 33.47
CA GLY A 215 -7.37 -19.78 34.25
C GLY A 215 -8.77 -20.27 33.95
N SER A 216 -9.49 -19.59 33.07
CA SER A 216 -10.90 -19.84 32.74
C SER A 216 -11.20 -19.51 31.29
N GLY A 217 -10.25 -19.74 30.38
CA GLY A 217 -10.44 -19.63 28.94
C GLY A 217 -10.93 -18.26 28.48
N LEU A 218 -12.24 -18.15 28.32
CA LEU A 218 -12.96 -17.01 27.77
C LEU A 218 -14.04 -16.53 28.76
N GLN A 219 -14.13 -15.21 28.91
CA GLN A 219 -15.30 -14.55 29.48
C GLN A 219 -15.85 -13.50 28.51
N ILE A 220 -17.17 -13.35 28.49
CA ILE A 220 -17.87 -12.39 27.62
C ILE A 220 -18.77 -11.53 28.49
N PHE A 221 -18.69 -10.21 28.30
CA PHE A 221 -19.46 -9.23 29.06
C PHE A 221 -20.27 -8.32 28.13
N ASP A 222 -21.50 -8.01 28.52
CA ASP A 222 -22.19 -6.82 28.03
C ASP A 222 -21.58 -5.60 28.74
N VAL A 223 -21.00 -4.69 27.96
CA VAL A 223 -20.36 -3.45 28.41
C VAL A 223 -21.05 -2.22 27.83
N THR A 224 -22.31 -2.34 27.38
CA THR A 224 -23.12 -1.21 26.90
C THR A 224 -23.32 -0.13 27.97
N ASP A 225 -23.40 -0.54 29.25
CA ASP A 225 -23.18 0.32 30.41
C ASP A 225 -21.81 -0.02 31.04
N PRO A 226 -20.74 0.75 30.75
CA PRO A 226 -19.40 0.47 31.23
C PRO A 226 -19.25 0.64 32.75
N THR A 227 -20.25 1.23 33.43
CA THR A 227 -20.26 1.36 34.90
C THR A 227 -20.85 0.14 35.61
N SER A 228 -21.52 -0.74 34.87
CA SER A 228 -22.19 -1.92 35.39
C SER A 228 -22.19 -3.07 34.37
N PRO A 229 -21.01 -3.57 33.95
CA PRO A 229 -20.93 -4.65 32.98
C PRO A 229 -21.57 -5.95 33.50
N GLU A 230 -22.23 -6.68 32.60
CA GLU A 230 -22.92 -7.94 32.90
C GLU A 230 -22.18 -9.13 32.28
N GLU A 231 -21.79 -10.13 33.09
CA GLU A 231 -21.18 -11.37 32.58
C GLU A 231 -22.23 -12.20 31.82
N LEU A 232 -22.07 -12.31 30.50
CA LEU A 232 -22.95 -13.08 29.62
C LEU A 232 -22.53 -14.55 29.54
N TYR A 233 -21.22 -14.80 29.55
CA TYR A 233 -20.66 -16.13 29.37
C TYR A 233 -19.31 -16.29 30.09
N LYS A 234 -19.06 -17.51 30.56
CA LYS A 234 -17.80 -17.93 31.17
C LYS A 234 -17.57 -19.41 30.92
N ASP A 235 -16.39 -19.76 30.40
CA ASP A 235 -16.05 -21.14 30.13
C ASP A 235 -14.64 -21.52 30.58
N ASN A 236 -14.54 -22.50 31.48
CA ASN A 236 -13.26 -22.98 32.00
C ASN A 236 -12.68 -24.16 31.20
N VAL A 237 -13.33 -24.60 30.13
CA VAL A 237 -12.95 -25.78 29.34
C VAL A 237 -11.72 -25.50 28.49
N PHE A 238 -11.58 -24.29 27.97
CA PHE A 238 -10.45 -23.94 27.08
C PHE A 238 -9.08 -23.80 27.78
N GLY A 239 -9.03 -23.83 29.12
CA GLY A 239 -7.77 -23.70 29.86
C GLY A 239 -7.26 -22.27 29.97
N PHE A 240 -5.94 -22.07 29.84
CA PHE A 240 -5.30 -20.75 29.93
C PHE A 240 -5.47 -19.97 28.62
N GLY A 241 -6.24 -18.86 28.61
CA GLY A 241 -6.33 -17.96 27.45
C GLY A 241 -5.09 -17.08 27.33
N TRP A 242 -4.54 -16.92 26.13
CA TRP A 242 -3.36 -16.08 25.88
C TRP A 242 -3.70 -14.77 25.19
N ASP A 243 -4.50 -14.85 24.12
CA ASP A 243 -4.88 -13.68 23.34
C ASP A 243 -6.18 -13.99 22.59
N LEU A 244 -6.85 -12.94 22.12
CA LEU A 244 -8.03 -13.08 21.27
C LEU A 244 -8.23 -11.87 20.38
N ASP A 245 -8.98 -12.09 19.31
CA ASP A 245 -9.50 -11.00 18.52
C ASP A 245 -10.92 -11.31 18.01
N TYR A 246 -11.68 -10.29 17.66
CA TYR A 246 -13.05 -10.39 17.21
C TYR A 246 -13.19 -9.85 15.78
N SER A 247 -13.81 -10.63 14.91
CA SER A 247 -14.23 -10.13 13.59
C SER A 247 -15.52 -10.81 13.15
N ASN A 248 -16.47 -10.01 12.65
CA ASN A 248 -17.70 -10.48 11.98
C ASN A 248 -18.50 -11.56 12.72
N GLY A 249 -18.67 -11.40 14.04
CA GLY A 249 -19.42 -12.35 14.88
C GLY A 249 -18.64 -13.60 15.28
N ILE A 250 -17.33 -13.66 15.00
CA ILE A 250 -16.44 -14.74 15.39
C ILE A 250 -15.38 -14.19 16.35
N VAL A 251 -15.13 -14.92 17.44
CA VAL A 251 -13.95 -14.73 18.29
C VAL A 251 -12.89 -15.75 17.88
N TYR A 252 -11.71 -15.23 17.62
CA TYR A 252 -10.50 -15.96 17.28
C TYR A 252 -9.68 -16.08 18.54
N PHE A 253 -9.82 -17.22 19.21
CA PHE A 253 -9.36 -17.41 20.57
C PHE A 253 -8.09 -18.27 20.61
N VAL A 254 -7.08 -17.78 21.31
CA VAL A 254 -5.83 -18.50 21.56
C VAL A 254 -5.78 -18.95 23.01
N ALA A 255 -5.60 -20.25 23.23
CA ALA A 255 -5.63 -20.87 24.55
C ALA A 255 -4.48 -21.86 24.77
N GLU A 256 -4.48 -22.57 25.91
CA GLU A 256 -3.49 -23.59 26.25
C GLU A 256 -3.46 -24.76 25.26
N HIS A 257 -4.55 -24.94 24.50
CA HIS A 257 -4.62 -25.93 23.42
C HIS A 257 -3.79 -25.51 22.21
N ASP A 258 -3.22 -26.52 21.53
CA ASP A 258 -2.31 -26.33 20.42
C ASP A 258 -3.02 -25.65 19.23
N GLY A 259 -2.80 -24.36 19.01
CA GLY A 259 -3.30 -23.58 17.86
C GLY A 259 -4.40 -22.56 18.16
N LEU A 260 -5.16 -22.23 17.11
CA LEU A 260 -6.22 -21.22 17.11
C LEU A 260 -7.60 -21.87 17.22
N THR A 261 -8.51 -21.32 18.02
CA THR A 261 -9.91 -21.76 18.14
C THR A 261 -10.86 -20.69 17.62
N LEU A 262 -11.83 -21.05 16.77
CA LEU A 262 -12.82 -20.12 16.22
C LEU A 262 -14.18 -20.36 16.89
N LEU A 263 -14.74 -19.31 17.45
CA LEU A 263 -16.00 -19.35 18.19
C LEU A 263 -17.03 -18.41 17.53
N ASP A 264 -18.15 -18.95 17.06
CA ASP A 264 -19.32 -18.14 16.71
C ASP A 264 -19.90 -17.54 17.99
N VAL A 265 -19.91 -16.21 18.05
CA VAL A 265 -20.43 -15.42 19.17
C VAL A 265 -21.57 -14.50 18.72
N THR A 266 -22.26 -14.81 17.62
CA THR A 266 -23.46 -14.09 17.17
C THR A 266 -24.55 -14.08 18.26
N ASP A 267 -24.61 -15.14 19.08
CA ASP A 267 -25.23 -15.14 20.41
C ASP A 267 -24.13 -15.18 21.49
N PRO A 268 -23.76 -14.04 22.10
CA PRO A 268 -22.67 -13.97 23.08
C PRO A 268 -22.98 -14.72 24.39
N THR A 269 -24.23 -15.12 24.63
CA THR A 269 -24.62 -15.92 25.81
C THR A 269 -24.43 -17.42 25.61
N SER A 270 -24.27 -17.85 24.35
CA SER A 270 -24.09 -19.26 23.98
C SER A 270 -23.11 -19.43 22.82
N PRO A 271 -21.81 -19.08 22.99
CA PRO A 271 -20.80 -19.30 21.97
C PRO A 271 -20.74 -20.74 21.46
N VAL A 272 -20.47 -20.90 20.16
CA VAL A 272 -20.36 -22.21 19.50
C VAL A 272 -18.99 -22.34 18.84
N GLU A 273 -18.25 -23.38 19.22
CA GLU A 273 -16.98 -23.72 18.56
C GLU A 273 -17.25 -24.17 17.12
N LEU A 274 -16.66 -23.45 16.16
CA LEU A 274 -16.77 -23.72 14.73
C LEU A 274 -15.66 -24.67 14.25
N GLY A 275 -14.47 -24.52 14.81
CA GLY A 275 -13.27 -25.25 14.43
C GLY A 275 -12.02 -24.58 14.96
N GLY A 276 -10.88 -24.98 14.41
CA GLY A 276 -9.58 -24.45 14.82
C GLY A 276 -8.42 -25.02 14.02
N THR A 277 -7.22 -24.61 14.38
CA THR A 277 -5.96 -25.14 13.83
C THR A 277 -5.17 -25.87 14.91
N SER A 278 -4.15 -26.64 14.51
CA SER A 278 -3.16 -27.22 15.43
C SER A 278 -1.75 -26.94 14.92
N ILE A 279 -1.24 -25.75 15.26
CA ILE A 279 -0.04 -25.15 14.65
C ILE A 279 1.04 -24.75 15.65
N GLY A 280 1.01 -25.29 16.87
CA GLY A 280 1.86 -24.83 17.95
C GLY A 280 1.16 -23.83 18.86
N THR A 281 1.89 -23.46 19.92
CA THR A 281 1.51 -22.35 20.79
C THR A 281 1.54 -21.04 20.02
N ILE A 282 0.41 -20.33 20.05
CA ILE A 282 0.28 -18.96 19.57
C ILE A 282 0.35 -18.06 20.82
N MET A 283 1.05 -16.94 20.73
CA MET A 283 1.21 -15.95 21.80
C MET A 283 0.42 -14.68 21.55
N SER A 284 0.13 -14.39 20.28
CA SER A 284 -0.59 -13.21 19.82
C SER A 284 -1.40 -13.55 18.57
N ILE A 285 -2.54 -12.90 18.42
CA ILE A 285 -3.37 -13.02 17.22
C ILE A 285 -3.99 -11.67 16.89
N PHE A 286 -4.09 -11.36 15.60
CA PHE A 286 -5.00 -10.33 15.11
C PHE A 286 -5.59 -10.76 13.76
N ILE A 287 -6.74 -10.19 13.41
CA ILE A 287 -7.53 -10.58 12.24
C ILE A 287 -7.79 -9.37 11.35
N SER A 288 -7.50 -9.48 10.06
CA SER A 288 -7.94 -8.52 9.04
C SER A 288 -8.53 -9.28 7.85
N ASP A 289 -9.69 -8.83 7.37
CA ASP A 289 -10.32 -9.32 6.12
C ASP A 289 -10.47 -10.85 5.99
N GLY A 290 -10.70 -11.51 7.13
CA GLY A 290 -10.83 -12.96 7.20
C GLY A 290 -9.50 -13.72 7.08
N ILE A 291 -8.38 -13.05 7.29
CA ILE A 291 -7.04 -13.63 7.47
C ILE A 291 -6.61 -13.42 8.92
N ALA A 292 -6.08 -14.49 9.53
CA ALA A 292 -5.56 -14.48 10.88
C ALA A 292 -4.03 -14.53 10.88
N TYR A 293 -3.42 -13.62 11.63
CA TYR A 293 -1.97 -13.46 11.77
C TYR A 293 -1.57 -13.88 13.18
N ALA A 294 -0.89 -15.02 13.28
CA ALA A 294 -0.58 -15.68 14.54
C ALA A 294 0.91 -15.62 14.85
N GLY A 295 1.29 -14.86 15.88
CA GLY A 295 2.64 -14.87 16.41
C GLY A 295 2.86 -16.09 17.32
N ARG A 296 3.88 -16.90 17.03
CA ARG A 296 4.15 -18.18 17.72
C ARG A 296 5.44 -18.13 18.55
N GLY A 297 5.82 -16.95 19.01
CA GLY A 297 7.04 -16.71 19.77
C GLY A 297 8.28 -17.14 18.99
N GLN A 298 9.06 -18.06 19.55
CA GLN A 298 10.31 -18.58 18.94
C GLN A 298 10.10 -19.48 17.72
N ASN A 299 8.85 -19.73 17.33
CA ASN A 299 8.52 -20.49 16.13
C ASN A 299 8.06 -19.58 14.98
N GLY A 300 8.31 -18.27 15.07
CA GLY A 300 7.93 -17.27 14.06
C GLY A 300 6.43 -17.06 13.96
N TRP A 301 5.90 -16.98 12.74
CA TRP A 301 4.55 -16.53 12.41
C TRP A 301 3.77 -17.56 11.60
N ALA A 302 2.45 -17.58 11.74
CA ALA A 302 1.57 -18.26 10.82
C ALA A 302 0.49 -17.32 10.31
N ILE A 303 0.18 -17.43 9.02
CA ILE A 303 -0.88 -16.67 8.38
C ILE A 303 -1.92 -17.69 7.91
N ILE A 304 -3.18 -17.45 8.27
CA ILE A 304 -4.24 -18.44 8.19
C ILE A 304 -5.46 -17.80 7.54
N ASP A 305 -5.90 -18.34 6.41
CA ASP A 305 -7.21 -18.03 5.85
C ASP A 305 -8.29 -18.60 6.77
N VAL A 306 -9.09 -17.71 7.33
CA VAL A 306 -10.19 -18.01 8.22
C VAL A 306 -11.55 -17.59 7.65
N LYS A 307 -11.62 -17.24 6.36
CA LYS A 307 -12.87 -16.91 5.65
C LYS A 307 -13.87 -18.07 5.71
N ASN A 308 -13.36 -19.31 5.59
CA ASN A 308 -14.13 -20.51 5.92
C ASN A 308 -13.84 -20.94 7.37
N SER A 309 -14.63 -20.41 8.30
CA SER A 309 -14.47 -20.60 9.75
C SER A 309 -14.58 -22.06 10.23
N THR A 310 -15.13 -22.97 9.43
CA THR A 310 -15.20 -24.41 9.76
C THR A 310 -14.00 -25.22 9.26
N SER A 311 -13.17 -24.61 8.39
CA SER A 311 -12.02 -25.26 7.76
C SER A 311 -10.92 -24.23 7.51
N PRO A 312 -10.35 -23.62 8.55
CA PRO A 312 -9.27 -22.65 8.41
C PRO A 312 -8.06 -23.28 7.71
N LYS A 313 -7.45 -22.54 6.79
CA LYS A 313 -6.33 -22.99 5.96
C LYS A 313 -5.09 -22.19 6.30
N ILE A 314 -4.03 -22.88 6.72
CA ILE A 314 -2.72 -22.25 6.89
C ILE A 314 -2.22 -21.89 5.48
N LEU A 315 -2.03 -20.59 5.24
CA LEU A 315 -1.44 -20.09 4.01
C LEU A 315 0.08 -20.13 4.13
N TRP A 316 0.62 -19.59 5.22
CA TRP A 316 2.06 -19.57 5.49
C TRP A 316 2.39 -20.01 6.92
N ASP A 317 3.50 -20.75 7.03
CA ASP A 317 4.13 -21.17 8.29
C ASP A 317 5.60 -20.71 8.26
N ILE A 318 5.82 -19.51 8.79
CA ILE A 318 7.08 -18.80 8.72
C ILE A 318 7.85 -19.09 10.01
N ASN A 319 8.97 -19.78 9.89
CA ASN A 319 9.89 -19.99 11.01
C ASN A 319 10.98 -18.92 10.95
N ASP A 320 10.91 -17.94 11.85
CA ASP A 320 11.95 -16.94 12.06
C ASP A 320 12.70 -17.18 13.37
N ALA A 321 13.83 -16.46 13.56
CA ALA A 321 14.69 -16.60 14.74
C ALA A 321 14.33 -15.65 15.90
N GLY A 322 13.31 -14.82 15.72
CA GLY A 322 12.86 -13.82 16.67
C GLY A 322 11.84 -14.36 17.67
N SER A 323 11.14 -13.44 18.32
CA SER A 323 10.08 -13.76 19.29
C SER A 323 8.84 -13.00 18.87
N ALA A 324 8.19 -13.51 17.83
CA ALA A 324 6.95 -13.01 17.26
C ALA A 324 5.96 -12.55 18.34
N GLY A 325 5.83 -11.22 18.46
CA GLY A 325 4.90 -10.51 19.33
C GLY A 325 3.60 -10.19 18.59
N GLY A 326 3.01 -9.04 18.86
CA GLY A 326 1.86 -8.50 18.13
C GLY A 326 2.25 -8.00 16.74
N GLY A 327 1.25 -7.77 15.91
CA GLY A 327 1.43 -7.30 14.56
C GLY A 327 0.25 -6.44 14.14
N PHE A 328 0.41 -5.78 13.00
CA PHE A 328 -0.59 -4.91 12.41
C PHE A 328 -0.51 -5.03 10.90
N ILE A 329 -1.62 -4.93 10.20
CA ILE A 329 -1.64 -4.90 8.74
C ILE A 329 -2.37 -3.65 8.26
N SER A 330 -1.79 -2.97 7.26
CA SER A 330 -2.41 -1.86 6.55
C SER A 330 -2.01 -1.96 5.09
N ASP A 331 -2.96 -1.85 4.17
CA ASP A 331 -2.70 -1.68 2.73
C ASP A 331 -1.75 -2.76 2.17
N GLY A 332 -2.02 -4.03 2.48
CA GLY A 332 -1.19 -5.17 2.03
C GLY A 332 0.15 -5.34 2.77
N ILE A 333 0.54 -4.39 3.63
CA ILE A 333 1.82 -4.40 4.34
C ILE A 333 1.61 -4.88 5.79
N LEU A 334 2.31 -5.96 6.13
CA LEU A 334 2.33 -6.57 7.46
C LEU A 334 3.50 -6.05 8.30
N TYR A 335 3.18 -5.48 9.44
CA TYR A 335 4.11 -4.98 10.45
C TYR A 335 4.18 -5.96 11.62
N ILE A 336 5.39 -6.37 11.98
CA ILE A 336 5.63 -7.43 12.95
C ILE A 336 6.55 -6.91 14.06
N ALA A 337 6.08 -6.95 15.32
CA ALA A 337 6.94 -6.76 16.47
C ALA A 337 7.71 -8.07 16.75
N ASN A 338 9.00 -8.14 16.39
CA ASN A 338 9.78 -9.37 16.44
C ASN A 338 10.76 -9.46 17.62
N GLY A 339 10.33 -9.08 18.82
CA GLY A 339 11.17 -9.15 20.02
C GLY A 339 12.47 -8.37 19.85
N ASN A 340 13.61 -9.03 20.04
CA ASN A 340 14.93 -8.38 19.96
C ASN A 340 15.38 -8.04 18.53
N LEU A 341 14.65 -8.49 17.50
CA LEU A 341 14.92 -8.11 16.11
C LEU A 341 14.29 -6.75 15.76
N GLY A 342 13.38 -6.24 16.59
CA GLY A 342 12.75 -4.95 16.38
C GLY A 342 11.43 -5.04 15.62
N LEU A 343 11.22 -4.12 14.67
CA LEU A 343 10.08 -4.12 13.77
C LEU A 343 10.50 -4.73 12.44
N GLU A 344 9.75 -5.71 11.94
CA GLU A 344 9.89 -6.25 10.58
C GLU A 344 8.67 -5.86 9.75
N ILE A 345 8.89 -5.53 8.48
CA ILE A 345 7.87 -5.05 7.55
C ILE A 345 7.87 -5.97 6.35
N HIS A 346 6.71 -6.54 6.04
CA HIS A 346 6.54 -7.55 4.99
C HIS A 346 5.47 -7.10 4.01
N ASP A 347 5.76 -7.28 2.73
CA ASP A 347 4.74 -7.35 1.69
C ASP A 347 4.07 -8.73 1.78
N MET A 348 2.75 -8.74 1.83
CA MET A 348 1.97 -9.97 1.93
C MET A 348 1.76 -10.69 0.60
N GLY A 349 2.16 -10.07 -0.51
CA GLY A 349 2.13 -10.70 -1.83
C GLY A 349 0.73 -10.87 -2.39
N TYR A 350 -0.23 -10.04 -2.00
CA TYR A 350 -1.51 -10.02 -2.71
C TYR A 350 -1.29 -9.48 -4.12
N ASP A 351 -1.83 -10.19 -5.10
CA ASP A 351 -1.67 -9.95 -6.54
C ASP A 351 -3.10 -9.95 -7.11
N GLU A 352 -3.65 -8.75 -7.35
CA GLU A 352 -5.06 -8.56 -7.70
C GLU A 352 -5.36 -8.96 -9.15
N ASP A 353 -4.45 -8.70 -10.08
CA ASP A 353 -4.64 -8.98 -11.51
C ASP A 353 -4.04 -10.32 -11.99
N ASP A 354 -3.33 -11.05 -11.13
CA ASP A 354 -2.66 -12.33 -11.35
C ASP A 354 -1.46 -12.25 -12.35
N ASP A 355 -0.71 -11.13 -12.38
CA ASP A 355 0.45 -10.93 -13.28
C ASP A 355 1.81 -11.38 -12.70
N ASN A 356 1.84 -11.80 -11.43
CA ASN A 356 3.00 -12.18 -10.61
C ASN A 356 3.81 -11.02 -10.01
N LEU A 357 3.28 -9.80 -10.01
CA LEU A 357 3.68 -8.73 -9.10
C LEU A 357 2.64 -8.60 -7.99
N SER A 358 3.09 -8.15 -6.84
CA SER A 358 2.15 -7.81 -5.77
C SER A 358 1.70 -6.37 -5.92
N ASP A 359 0.48 -6.07 -5.50
CA ASP A 359 -0.07 -4.71 -5.49
C ASP A 359 0.87 -3.72 -4.76
N VAL A 360 1.54 -4.22 -3.71
CA VAL A 360 2.52 -3.45 -2.93
C VAL A 360 3.78 -3.16 -3.75
N SER A 361 4.28 -4.13 -4.52
CA SER A 361 5.44 -3.93 -5.40
C SER A 361 5.13 -2.94 -6.51
N GLU A 362 3.95 -3.07 -7.11
CA GLU A 362 3.45 -2.18 -8.17
C GLU A 362 3.37 -0.73 -7.68
N LEU A 363 2.66 -0.48 -6.57
CA LEU A 363 2.46 0.87 -6.04
C LEU A 363 3.74 1.50 -5.47
N LEU A 364 4.63 0.71 -4.86
CA LEU A 364 5.82 1.26 -4.19
C LEU A 364 7.05 1.35 -5.09
N THR A 365 7.20 0.44 -6.05
CA THR A 365 8.45 0.26 -6.80
C THR A 365 8.29 0.54 -8.29
N HIS A 366 7.16 0.16 -8.89
CA HIS A 366 7.00 0.15 -10.34
C HIS A 366 6.08 1.23 -10.89
N ASP A 367 5.27 1.87 -10.05
CA ASP A 367 4.31 2.91 -10.44
C ASP A 367 3.29 2.39 -11.48
N THR A 368 2.91 1.12 -11.36
CA THR A 368 1.91 0.44 -12.19
C THR A 368 0.55 0.35 -11.48
N ASP A 369 -0.51 -0.03 -12.20
CA ASP A 369 -1.88 -0.13 -11.68
C ASP A 369 -2.23 -1.59 -11.29
N PRO A 370 -2.38 -1.91 -9.98
CA PRO A 370 -2.61 -3.29 -9.52
C PRO A 370 -3.87 -3.98 -10.02
N GLU A 371 -4.82 -3.21 -10.57
CA GLU A 371 -6.03 -3.78 -11.17
C GLU A 371 -5.85 -4.14 -12.66
N ARG A 372 -4.67 -3.88 -13.25
CA ARG A 372 -4.45 -3.98 -14.69
C ARG A 372 -3.11 -4.65 -15.04
N LEU A 373 -3.27 -5.88 -15.55
CA LEU A 373 -2.19 -6.74 -16.05
C LEU A 373 -1.10 -6.07 -16.88
N ASP A 374 -1.45 -5.06 -17.68
CA ASP A 374 -0.61 -4.49 -18.74
C ASP A 374 -0.77 -2.96 -18.67
N SER A 375 0.23 -2.29 -18.08
CA SER A 375 0.17 -0.90 -17.65
C SER A 375 0.37 0.12 -18.78
N ASP A 376 0.92 -0.25 -19.91
CA ASP A 376 1.07 0.65 -21.04
C ASP A 376 0.28 0.20 -22.28
N GLY A 377 -0.24 -1.03 -22.27
CA GLY A 377 -1.12 -1.58 -23.28
C GLY A 377 -0.39 -2.16 -24.49
N ASP A 378 0.89 -2.49 -24.35
CA ASP A 378 1.74 -2.97 -25.45
C ASP A 378 1.60 -4.48 -25.74
N GLY A 379 0.95 -5.21 -24.82
CA GLY A 379 0.69 -6.64 -24.90
C GLY A 379 1.61 -7.53 -24.05
N LEU A 380 2.53 -6.96 -23.27
CA LEU A 380 3.19 -7.62 -22.14
C LEU A 380 2.46 -7.28 -20.84
N SER A 381 2.60 -8.15 -19.84
CA SER A 381 2.11 -7.82 -18.50
C SER A 381 3.23 -7.18 -17.68
N ASP A 382 2.89 -6.35 -16.71
CA ASP A 382 3.89 -5.61 -15.91
C ASP A 382 4.88 -6.57 -15.24
N GLY A 383 4.37 -7.69 -14.71
CA GLY A 383 5.17 -8.78 -14.17
C GLY A 383 6.03 -9.51 -15.20
N SER A 384 5.58 -9.64 -16.45
CA SER A 384 6.39 -10.21 -17.53
C SER A 384 7.55 -9.29 -17.87
N GLU A 385 7.28 -8.00 -17.98
CA GLU A 385 8.26 -6.96 -18.26
C GLU A 385 9.34 -6.92 -17.18
N ILE A 386 8.94 -6.76 -15.91
CA ILE A 386 9.88 -6.64 -14.80
C ILE A 386 10.63 -7.95 -14.51
N LEU A 387 9.94 -9.09 -14.48
CA LEU A 387 10.54 -10.35 -14.03
C LEU A 387 11.27 -11.10 -15.17
N THR A 388 10.91 -10.85 -16.43
CA THR A 388 11.41 -11.65 -17.57
C THR A 388 12.17 -10.82 -18.60
N HIS A 389 11.66 -9.67 -19.02
CA HIS A 389 12.18 -8.93 -20.18
C HIS A 389 13.11 -7.78 -19.81
N GLY A 390 12.97 -7.22 -18.61
CA GLY A 390 13.73 -6.05 -18.15
C GLY A 390 13.32 -4.75 -18.83
N THR A 391 12.12 -4.70 -19.40
CA THR A 391 11.48 -3.51 -20.00
C THR A 391 10.80 -2.65 -18.93
N ASP A 392 10.37 -1.43 -19.30
CA ASP A 392 9.67 -0.50 -18.39
C ASP A 392 8.15 -0.60 -18.60
N PRO A 393 7.38 -1.11 -17.61
CA PRO A 393 5.95 -1.41 -17.78
C PRO A 393 5.03 -0.19 -17.95
N ASN A 394 5.60 1.00 -17.90
CA ASN A 394 4.90 2.24 -18.17
C ASN A 394 5.30 2.85 -19.52
N ARG A 395 5.99 2.07 -20.38
CA ARG A 395 6.50 2.52 -21.67
C ARG A 395 6.35 1.41 -22.70
N ILE A 396 5.40 1.64 -23.61
CA ILE A 396 5.11 0.73 -24.72
C ILE A 396 6.31 0.38 -25.63
N ASP A 397 7.43 1.11 -25.53
CA ASP A 397 8.68 0.94 -26.27
C ASP A 397 9.84 1.33 -25.35
N SER A 398 10.59 0.32 -24.89
CA SER A 398 11.66 0.49 -23.91
C SER A 398 12.93 1.07 -24.50
N ASP A 399 13.28 0.73 -25.74
CA ASP A 399 14.55 1.14 -26.36
C ASP A 399 14.45 2.29 -27.37
N ASN A 400 13.23 2.75 -27.65
CA ASN A 400 12.86 3.86 -28.53
C ASN A 400 13.17 3.59 -30.01
N ASP A 401 13.11 2.35 -30.46
CA ASP A 401 13.25 2.01 -31.87
C ASP A 401 11.92 1.96 -32.65
N ASN A 402 10.80 2.23 -31.96
CA ASN A 402 9.42 2.31 -32.43
C ASN A 402 8.79 0.95 -32.75
N PHE A 403 9.32 -0.12 -32.17
CA PHE A 403 8.60 -1.36 -32.02
C PHE A 403 8.11 -1.50 -30.58
N LEU A 404 6.88 -2.01 -30.42
CA LEU A 404 6.33 -2.25 -29.09
C LEU A 404 7.04 -3.44 -28.45
N ASP A 405 7.35 -3.39 -27.16
CA ASP A 405 8.11 -4.46 -26.50
C ASP A 405 7.41 -5.82 -26.66
N GLY A 406 6.09 -5.84 -26.49
CA GLY A 406 5.24 -7.01 -26.72
C GLY A 406 5.28 -7.54 -28.15
N TYR A 407 5.39 -6.66 -29.15
CA TYR A 407 5.52 -7.07 -30.54
C TYR A 407 6.89 -7.68 -30.82
N GLU A 408 7.95 -7.11 -30.26
CA GLU A 408 9.32 -7.61 -30.40
C GLU A 408 9.50 -8.98 -29.79
N ILE A 409 9.02 -9.17 -28.55
CA ILE A 409 9.03 -10.49 -27.89
C ILE A 409 8.25 -11.52 -28.71
N SER A 410 7.10 -11.14 -29.29
CA SER A 410 6.34 -12.03 -30.16
C SER A 410 7.04 -12.36 -31.48
N SER A 411 7.90 -11.46 -31.95
CA SER A 411 8.70 -11.56 -33.18
C SER A 411 10.06 -12.24 -32.96
N GLY A 412 10.45 -12.41 -31.69
CA GLY A 412 11.68 -13.06 -31.28
C GLY A 412 12.92 -12.15 -31.29
N THR A 413 12.70 -10.85 -31.16
CA THR A 413 13.72 -9.81 -31.03
C THR A 413 13.87 -9.32 -29.59
N ASP A 414 14.88 -8.48 -29.32
CA ASP A 414 15.21 -7.98 -27.98
C ASP A 414 14.73 -6.52 -27.80
N PRO A 415 13.69 -6.26 -26.98
CA PRO A 415 13.08 -4.93 -26.79
C PRO A 415 13.94 -3.92 -26.01
N ASN A 416 15.20 -4.29 -25.75
CA ASN A 416 16.18 -3.43 -25.09
C ASN A 416 17.39 -3.16 -26.01
N ASP A 417 17.36 -3.60 -27.26
CA ASP A 417 18.41 -3.36 -28.26
C ASP A 417 17.80 -2.72 -29.53
N PRO A 418 17.96 -1.39 -29.71
CA PRO A 418 17.30 -0.64 -30.80
C PRO A 418 17.88 -0.95 -32.19
N LEU A 419 18.75 -1.97 -32.29
CA LEU A 419 19.33 -2.50 -33.51
C LEU A 419 18.88 -3.94 -33.81
N ASP A 420 18.05 -4.54 -32.96
CA ASP A 420 17.49 -5.88 -33.11
C ASP A 420 15.97 -5.79 -33.29
N TYR A 421 15.50 -5.16 -34.37
CA TYR A 421 14.06 -4.97 -34.61
C TYR A 421 13.43 -6.07 -35.48
N PRO A 422 12.10 -6.29 -35.39
CA PRO A 422 11.37 -7.24 -36.22
C PRO A 422 11.51 -6.99 -37.73
N ASP A 423 11.81 -8.04 -38.49
CA ASP A 423 11.73 -8.00 -39.95
C ASP A 423 10.27 -7.81 -40.40
N LEU A 424 9.95 -6.69 -41.06
CA LEU A 424 8.63 -6.49 -41.68
C LEU A 424 8.29 -7.65 -42.64
N PRO A 425 7.00 -7.99 -42.84
CA PRO A 425 6.61 -9.02 -43.79
C PRO A 425 7.25 -8.77 -45.16
N GLN A 426 7.99 -9.74 -45.68
CA GLN A 426 8.72 -9.59 -46.96
C GLN A 426 7.82 -9.11 -48.11
N GLU A 427 6.54 -9.47 -48.08
CA GLU A 427 5.54 -9.02 -49.06
C GLU A 427 5.32 -7.51 -49.05
N TRP A 428 5.41 -6.86 -47.88
CA TRP A 428 5.35 -5.40 -47.75
C TRP A 428 6.63 -4.76 -48.28
N TYR A 429 7.79 -5.30 -47.91
CA TYR A 429 9.07 -4.82 -48.40
C TYR A 429 9.14 -4.85 -49.94
N ASP A 430 8.70 -5.95 -50.57
CA ASP A 430 8.70 -6.09 -52.02
C ASP A 430 7.72 -5.10 -52.67
N LEU A 431 6.51 -4.93 -52.12
CA LEU A 431 5.50 -4.00 -52.63
C LEU A 431 5.94 -2.54 -52.52
N ILE A 432 6.42 -2.13 -51.34
CA ILE A 432 6.84 -0.75 -51.05
C ILE A 432 8.02 -0.38 -51.95
N ASN A 433 9.00 -1.27 -52.11
CA ASN A 433 10.13 -1.04 -53.02
C ASN A 433 9.72 -0.97 -54.49
N GLU A 434 8.74 -1.79 -54.93
CA GLU A 434 8.22 -1.73 -56.30
C GLU A 434 7.46 -0.42 -56.57
N ARG A 435 6.61 0.01 -55.63
CA ARG A 435 5.74 1.18 -55.79
C ARG A 435 6.46 2.51 -55.66
N LEU A 436 7.43 2.59 -54.76
CA LEU A 436 8.19 3.81 -54.50
C LEU A 436 9.52 3.86 -55.27
N GLU A 437 9.72 2.93 -56.22
CA GLU A 437 10.89 2.84 -57.10
C GLU A 437 12.25 2.84 -56.36
N GLY A 438 12.28 2.37 -55.11
CA GLY A 438 13.49 2.39 -54.28
C GLY A 438 13.83 3.75 -53.67
N ASN A 439 12.89 4.71 -53.60
CA ASN A 439 13.09 5.99 -52.92
C ASN A 439 13.18 5.78 -51.41
N GLU A 440 14.41 5.72 -50.88
CA GLU A 440 14.70 5.44 -49.47
C GLU A 440 13.91 6.34 -48.50
N THR A 441 13.75 7.64 -48.80
CA THR A 441 12.99 8.55 -47.94
C THR A 441 11.51 8.21 -47.89
N LEU A 442 10.86 7.97 -49.04
CA LEU A 442 9.44 7.60 -49.08
C LEU A 442 9.21 6.22 -48.46
N ILE A 443 10.12 5.28 -48.71
CA ILE A 443 10.06 3.93 -48.13
C ILE A 443 10.10 4.02 -46.61
N LEU A 444 11.06 4.76 -46.06
CA LEU A 444 11.16 4.98 -44.62
C LEU A 444 9.97 5.77 -44.06
N THR A 445 9.39 6.69 -44.83
CA THR A 445 8.16 7.42 -44.42
C THR A 445 6.96 6.48 -44.36
N VAL A 446 6.79 5.56 -45.31
CA VAL A 446 5.76 4.51 -45.23
C VAL A 446 5.98 3.63 -44.00
N TYR A 447 7.22 3.26 -43.70
CA TYR A 447 7.51 2.48 -42.49
C TYR A 447 7.19 3.25 -41.22
N ALA A 448 7.58 4.52 -41.14
CA ALA A 448 7.30 5.36 -39.99
C ALA A 448 5.80 5.62 -39.78
N LEU A 449 5.04 5.84 -40.86
CA LEU A 449 3.57 5.96 -40.80
C LEU A 449 2.88 4.64 -40.42
N ALA A 450 3.44 3.50 -40.85
CA ALA A 450 2.91 2.18 -40.51
C ALA A 450 3.15 1.79 -39.04
N LEU A 451 4.27 2.26 -38.49
CA LEU A 451 4.73 1.99 -37.12
C LEU A 451 4.41 3.13 -36.13
N GLN A 452 3.79 4.23 -36.60
CA GLN A 452 3.50 5.42 -35.79
C GLN A 452 4.77 6.01 -35.13
N ASN A 453 5.87 6.09 -35.89
CA ASN A 453 7.17 6.58 -35.40
C ASN A 453 7.23 8.11 -35.43
N GLU A 454 6.84 8.74 -34.32
CA GLU A 454 6.75 10.20 -34.18
C GLU A 454 8.09 10.92 -34.37
N GLU A 455 9.20 10.37 -33.85
CA GLU A 455 10.53 11.02 -33.94
C GLU A 455 10.98 11.12 -35.41
N TYR A 456 10.79 10.05 -36.18
CA TYR A 456 11.18 10.04 -37.59
C TYR A 456 10.27 10.95 -38.42
N LEU A 457 8.96 10.92 -38.19
CA LEU A 457 7.98 11.73 -38.91
C LEU A 457 8.17 13.23 -38.63
N GLY A 458 8.40 13.61 -37.37
CA GLY A 458 8.69 14.98 -36.97
C GLY A 458 9.97 15.54 -37.61
N ASN A 459 10.96 14.69 -37.91
CA ASN A 459 12.18 15.08 -38.62
C ASN A 459 12.03 15.14 -40.15
N ILE A 460 11.01 14.49 -40.71
CA ILE A 460 10.77 14.43 -42.16
C ILE A 460 9.89 15.56 -42.68
N ASN A 461 8.99 16.08 -41.84
CA ASN A 461 7.98 17.06 -42.22
C ASN A 461 8.56 18.28 -42.98
N ASP A 462 9.74 18.76 -42.58
CA ASP A 462 10.43 19.88 -43.25
C ASP A 462 11.02 19.56 -44.64
N THR A 463 11.09 18.28 -45.02
CA THR A 463 11.86 17.81 -46.18
C THR A 463 11.05 17.09 -47.25
N LEU A 464 9.82 16.65 -46.93
CA LEU A 464 8.99 15.88 -47.84
C LEU A 464 8.09 16.79 -48.69
N THR A 465 8.54 17.16 -49.90
CA THR A 465 7.72 18.00 -50.78
C THR A 465 7.12 17.21 -51.95
N GLY A 466 5.79 17.09 -51.99
CA GLY A 466 5.03 16.75 -53.21
C GLY A 466 4.85 15.27 -53.56
N ASP A 467 5.25 14.34 -52.69
CA ASP A 467 5.16 12.88 -52.93
C ASP A 467 4.18 12.15 -51.97
N VAL A 468 3.33 12.91 -51.24
CA VAL A 468 2.34 12.40 -50.28
C VAL A 468 1.28 11.49 -50.94
N ASP A 469 0.92 11.76 -52.20
CA ASP A 469 0.00 10.92 -52.97
C ASP A 469 0.52 9.47 -53.12
N ALA A 470 1.84 9.30 -53.30
CA ALA A 470 2.45 7.98 -53.44
C ALA A 470 2.47 7.22 -52.11
N LEU A 471 2.67 7.93 -50.99
CA LEU A 471 2.56 7.36 -49.65
C LEU A 471 1.12 6.89 -49.39
N ARG A 472 0.13 7.75 -49.68
CA ARG A 472 -1.30 7.45 -49.50
C ARG A 472 -1.72 6.22 -50.30
N GLU A 473 -1.34 6.12 -51.58
CA GLU A 473 -1.65 4.94 -52.41
C GLU A 473 -1.05 3.64 -51.85
N VAL A 474 0.19 3.68 -51.36
CA VAL A 474 0.86 2.51 -50.78
C VAL A 474 0.22 2.10 -49.46
N LEU A 475 -0.10 3.05 -48.58
CA LEU A 475 -0.77 2.81 -47.31
C LEU A 475 -2.18 2.23 -47.51
N ASP A 476 -2.95 2.77 -48.47
CA ASP A 476 -4.27 2.24 -48.86
C ASP A 476 -4.18 0.81 -49.40
N GLU A 477 -3.17 0.49 -50.23
CA GLU A 477 -2.98 -0.84 -50.82
C GLU A 477 -2.55 -1.87 -49.76
N LEU A 478 -1.79 -1.44 -48.74
CA LEU A 478 -1.43 -2.25 -47.58
C LEU A 478 -2.56 -2.36 -46.55
N GLY A 479 -3.60 -1.52 -46.64
CA GLY A 479 -4.70 -1.46 -45.68
C GLY A 479 -4.28 -0.90 -44.32
N ILE A 480 -3.27 -0.03 -44.30
CA ILE A 480 -2.74 0.60 -43.09
C ILE A 480 -3.61 1.83 -42.77
N THR A 481 -4.00 1.95 -41.50
CA THR A 481 -4.68 3.14 -40.99
C THR A 481 -3.63 4.05 -40.38
N VAL A 482 -3.61 5.32 -40.79
CA VAL A 482 -2.69 6.34 -40.25
C VAL A 482 -3.26 6.88 -38.93
N GLY A 483 -2.39 7.13 -37.96
CA GLY A 483 -2.72 7.72 -36.66
C GLY A 483 -3.02 9.21 -36.72
N ASP A 484 -3.44 9.77 -35.59
CA ASP A 484 -3.63 11.20 -35.33
C ASP A 484 -2.93 11.44 -34.00
N THR A 485 -1.66 11.81 -34.07
CA THR A 485 -0.71 11.77 -32.95
C THR A 485 -1.02 12.84 -31.89
N ASP A 486 -1.42 14.04 -32.31
CA ASP A 486 -1.73 15.15 -31.41
C ASP A 486 -3.22 15.35 -31.12
N TYR A 487 -4.07 14.53 -31.75
CA TYR A 487 -5.52 14.46 -31.56
C TYR A 487 -6.28 15.73 -31.93
N ASP A 488 -5.75 16.53 -32.86
CA ASP A 488 -6.37 17.76 -33.32
C ASP A 488 -7.47 17.53 -34.39
N GLY A 489 -7.47 16.34 -35.00
CA GLY A 489 -8.41 15.90 -36.01
C GLY A 489 -7.86 15.81 -37.45
N LEU A 490 -6.56 16.07 -37.66
CA LEU A 490 -5.79 15.66 -38.83
C LEU A 490 -5.07 14.34 -38.53
N ASP A 491 -5.01 13.43 -39.51
CA ASP A 491 -4.11 12.28 -39.39
C ASP A 491 -2.66 12.68 -39.72
N ASP A 492 -1.66 11.95 -39.24
CA ASP A 492 -0.24 12.32 -39.40
C ASP A 492 0.16 12.52 -40.87
N LEU A 493 -0.53 11.84 -41.80
CA LEU A 493 -0.30 11.98 -43.23
C LEU A 493 -0.91 13.26 -43.80
N GLN A 494 -2.05 13.70 -43.27
CA GLN A 494 -2.65 15.00 -43.57
C GLN A 494 -1.78 16.14 -43.05
N GLU A 495 -1.20 16.01 -41.87
CA GLU A 495 -0.29 17.02 -41.34
C GLU A 495 0.97 17.16 -42.18
N ILE A 496 1.57 16.03 -42.61
CA ILE A 496 2.66 16.04 -43.60
C ILE A 496 2.22 16.66 -44.95
N GLU A 497 0.96 16.47 -45.35
CA GLU A 497 0.38 17.10 -46.55
C GLU A 497 0.30 18.63 -46.42
N HIS A 498 0.01 19.11 -45.21
CA HIS A 498 -0.17 20.52 -44.88
C HIS A 498 1.11 21.20 -44.36
N GLY A 499 2.16 20.42 -44.05
CA GLY A 499 3.42 20.91 -43.50
C GLY A 499 3.33 21.29 -42.02
N THR A 500 2.28 20.84 -41.33
CA THR A 500 2.00 21.12 -39.92
C THR A 500 2.58 20.05 -39.01
N SER A 501 2.83 20.38 -37.76
CA SER A 501 3.58 19.52 -36.84
C SER A 501 2.73 18.38 -36.30
N ILE A 502 3.09 17.13 -36.65
CA ILE A 502 2.43 15.90 -36.16
C ILE A 502 2.34 15.72 -34.63
N VAL A 503 3.07 16.51 -33.85
CA VAL A 503 3.08 16.43 -32.37
C VAL A 503 2.56 17.70 -31.70
N SER A 504 2.03 18.66 -32.49
CA SER A 504 1.62 19.97 -31.99
C SER A 504 0.35 20.41 -32.68
N SER A 505 -0.77 20.31 -31.95
CA SER A 505 -2.11 20.62 -32.46
C SER A 505 -2.31 22.04 -32.98
N ASP A 506 -1.37 22.94 -32.70
CA ASP A 506 -1.37 24.37 -33.04
C ASP A 506 0.08 24.70 -33.44
N THR A 507 0.37 24.67 -34.75
CA THR A 507 1.74 24.71 -35.26
C THR A 507 2.37 26.10 -35.16
N ASP A 508 1.61 27.16 -35.40
CA ASP A 508 2.09 28.55 -35.39
C ASP A 508 1.82 29.30 -34.06
N ILE A 509 1.08 28.67 -33.13
CA ILE A 509 0.88 29.06 -31.74
C ILE A 509 -0.02 30.30 -31.61
N ASP A 510 -1.09 30.34 -32.40
CA ASP A 510 -2.04 31.45 -32.46
C ASP A 510 -3.35 31.18 -31.67
N ASN A 511 -3.51 29.96 -31.13
CA ASN A 511 -4.67 29.38 -30.43
C ASN A 511 -5.80 28.85 -31.32
N LEU A 512 -5.57 28.63 -32.62
CA LEU A 512 -6.35 27.73 -33.45
C LEU A 512 -5.62 26.41 -33.61
N SER A 513 -6.37 25.33 -33.85
CA SER A 513 -5.73 24.06 -34.18
C SER A 513 -5.56 23.95 -35.69
N ASP A 514 -4.53 23.23 -36.14
CA ASP A 514 -4.22 23.09 -37.56
C ASP A 514 -5.43 22.56 -38.35
N ALA A 515 -6.12 21.55 -37.80
CA ALA A 515 -7.38 21.01 -38.33
C ALA A 515 -8.49 22.06 -38.46
N PHE A 516 -8.57 22.99 -37.51
CA PHE A 516 -9.58 24.04 -37.47
C PHE A 516 -9.28 25.13 -38.49
N GLU A 517 -8.02 25.50 -38.65
CA GLU A 517 -7.55 26.51 -39.58
C GLU A 517 -7.78 26.11 -41.02
N ILE A 518 -7.37 24.90 -41.40
CA ILE A 518 -7.64 24.32 -42.72
C ILE A 518 -9.14 24.35 -43.03
N LYS A 519 -9.97 24.13 -42.01
CA LYS A 519 -11.43 24.12 -42.15
C LYS A 519 -12.03 25.51 -42.33
N ILE A 520 -11.47 26.56 -41.73
CA ILE A 520 -11.93 27.94 -41.90
C ILE A 520 -11.23 28.68 -43.05
N GLY A 521 -10.10 28.16 -43.52
CA GLY A 521 -9.32 28.65 -44.65
C GLY A 521 -8.18 29.59 -44.28
N THR A 522 -7.78 29.68 -43.01
CA THR A 522 -6.53 30.31 -42.55
C THR A 522 -5.34 29.39 -42.82
N ASP A 523 -4.13 29.92 -42.75
CA ASP A 523 -2.88 29.19 -43.00
C ASP A 523 -2.28 28.73 -41.65
N PRO A 524 -2.27 27.43 -41.33
CA PRO A 524 -1.81 26.91 -40.01
C PRO A 524 -0.30 27.06 -39.74
N LEU A 525 0.41 27.77 -40.62
CA LEU A 525 1.83 28.07 -40.50
C LEU A 525 2.08 29.58 -40.38
N ASP A 526 1.03 30.39 -40.29
CA ASP A 526 1.06 31.85 -40.32
C ASP A 526 0.07 32.43 -39.29
N ASP A 527 0.62 32.93 -38.18
CA ASP A 527 -0.16 33.37 -37.01
C ASP A 527 -1.09 34.57 -37.30
N ASP A 528 -1.03 35.20 -38.48
CA ASP A 528 -1.79 36.37 -38.94
C ASP A 528 -2.03 36.25 -40.46
N SER A 529 -3.00 35.41 -40.87
CA SER A 529 -3.21 35.01 -42.28
C SER A 529 -3.49 36.16 -43.25
N ASP A 530 -3.93 37.32 -42.76
CA ASP A 530 -4.26 38.48 -43.59
C ASP A 530 -3.33 39.69 -43.42
N ASP A 531 -2.26 39.53 -42.63
CA ASP A 531 -1.20 40.50 -42.35
C ASP A 531 -1.70 41.85 -41.77
N ASP A 532 -2.79 41.85 -40.98
CA ASP A 532 -3.37 43.07 -40.42
C ASP A 532 -2.89 43.42 -38.99
N GLY A 533 -2.17 42.49 -38.36
CA GLY A 533 -1.54 42.61 -37.06
C GLY A 533 -2.34 41.99 -35.90
N TYR A 534 -3.37 41.19 -36.19
CA TYR A 534 -4.12 40.41 -35.21
C TYR A 534 -3.97 38.91 -35.51
N TYR A 535 -3.86 38.09 -34.46
CA TYR A 535 -3.76 36.65 -34.64
C TYR A 535 -5.11 36.04 -35.04
N ASP A 536 -5.12 35.05 -35.93
CA ASP A 536 -6.36 34.45 -36.46
C ASP A 536 -7.24 33.89 -35.32
N GLY A 537 -6.63 33.23 -34.33
CA GLY A 537 -7.30 32.72 -33.13
C GLY A 537 -7.90 33.82 -32.26
N TYR A 538 -7.28 35.00 -32.21
CA TYR A 538 -7.83 36.16 -31.52
C TYR A 538 -9.07 36.71 -32.23
N GLU A 539 -9.06 36.72 -33.55
CA GLU A 539 -10.16 37.18 -34.38
C GLU A 539 -11.36 36.25 -34.32
N VAL A 540 -11.13 34.94 -34.46
CA VAL A 540 -12.17 33.91 -34.31
C VAL A 540 -12.81 34.00 -32.93
N MET A 541 -12.02 34.21 -31.86
CA MET A 541 -12.52 34.38 -30.50
C MET A 541 -13.43 35.61 -30.36
N LEU A 542 -13.12 36.72 -31.04
CA LEU A 542 -13.90 37.95 -31.01
C LEU A 542 -15.00 38.03 -32.08
N GLY A 543 -15.05 37.04 -32.97
CA GLY A 543 -16.04 36.90 -34.03
C GLY A 543 -15.81 37.82 -35.22
N THR A 544 -14.56 38.24 -35.47
CA THR A 544 -14.13 38.86 -36.73
C THR A 544 -13.65 37.79 -37.72
N ASP A 545 -13.42 38.18 -38.98
CA ASP A 545 -13.05 37.28 -40.07
C ASP A 545 -11.53 37.35 -40.27
N PRO A 546 -10.76 36.29 -39.94
CA PRO A 546 -9.28 36.27 -39.98
C PRO A 546 -8.68 36.32 -41.39
N LEU A 547 -9.52 36.42 -42.42
CA LEU A 547 -9.10 36.56 -43.83
C LEU A 547 -9.42 37.94 -44.39
N ASN A 548 -9.78 38.90 -43.53
CA ASN A 548 -10.25 40.22 -43.90
C ASN A 548 -9.53 41.34 -43.12
N ALA A 549 -8.38 41.76 -43.67
CA ALA A 549 -7.48 42.79 -43.14
C ALA A 549 -8.07 44.22 -42.96
N LEU A 550 -9.39 44.38 -43.16
CA LEU A 550 -10.14 45.60 -42.93
C LEU A 550 -11.16 45.48 -41.79
N GLU A 551 -11.24 44.32 -41.12
CA GLU A 551 -12.20 43.99 -40.07
C GLU A 551 -11.53 43.78 -38.71
N PHE A 552 -11.27 44.89 -38.03
CA PHE A 552 -10.54 44.84 -36.75
C PHE A 552 -11.42 44.41 -35.57
N PRO A 553 -10.88 43.63 -34.61
CA PRO A 553 -11.56 43.33 -33.37
C PRO A 553 -11.84 44.60 -32.54
N GLU A 554 -13.11 44.90 -32.27
CA GLU A 554 -13.48 46.10 -31.51
C GLU A 554 -12.99 45.99 -30.05
N THR A 555 -11.97 46.77 -29.68
CA THR A 555 -11.57 46.93 -28.27
C THR A 555 -12.77 47.43 -27.46
N GLU A 556 -13.18 46.68 -26.42
CA GLU A 556 -14.37 46.97 -25.61
C GLU A 556 -14.50 48.46 -25.26
N GLY A 557 -15.55 49.06 -25.84
CA GLY A 557 -15.82 50.48 -25.69
C GLY A 557 -17.22 50.95 -26.02
N SER A 558 -18.23 50.10 -26.33
CA SER A 558 -19.67 50.42 -26.14
C SER A 558 -20.63 49.34 -26.62
N GLU A 559 -21.47 48.87 -25.69
CA GLU A 559 -22.88 48.47 -25.86
C GLU A 559 -23.28 47.30 -26.79
N ASN A 560 -23.60 46.17 -26.14
CA ASN A 560 -24.74 45.29 -26.42
C ASN A 560 -25.02 44.88 -27.89
N LYS A 561 -24.60 43.66 -28.25
CA LYS A 561 -25.38 42.74 -29.09
C LYS A 561 -24.86 41.30 -28.98
N ILE A 562 -25.34 40.55 -28.00
CA ILE A 562 -25.33 39.09 -28.09
C ILE A 562 -26.46 38.70 -29.05
N SER A 563 -26.09 38.31 -30.27
CA SER A 563 -27.01 37.82 -31.28
C SER A 563 -26.38 36.65 -32.04
N GLY A 564 -26.37 35.49 -31.39
CA GLY A 564 -26.70 34.22 -32.02
C GLY A 564 -25.61 33.57 -32.88
N TYR A 565 -24.71 32.84 -32.23
CA TYR A 565 -24.38 31.47 -32.65
C TYR A 565 -24.51 30.55 -31.43
N LYS A 566 -25.35 29.53 -31.56
CA LYS A 566 -25.33 28.35 -30.69
C LYS A 566 -24.35 27.40 -31.35
N SER A 567 -23.18 27.21 -30.76
CA SER A 567 -22.34 26.05 -30.99
C SER A 567 -22.02 25.41 -29.65
N SER A 568 -22.48 24.18 -29.51
CA SER A 568 -22.07 23.23 -28.49
C SER A 568 -20.61 22.87 -28.72
N ILE A 569 -19.71 23.33 -27.85
CA ILE A 569 -18.34 22.86 -27.76
C ILE A 569 -18.33 21.75 -26.69
N LEU A 570 -18.03 20.54 -27.13
CA LEU A 570 -17.64 19.41 -26.28
C LEU A 570 -16.20 19.70 -25.85
N PHE A 571 -15.93 19.70 -24.55
CA PHE A 571 -14.57 19.74 -24.04
C PHE A 571 -13.97 18.33 -24.10
N GLY A 572 -12.88 18.17 -24.85
CA GLY A 572 -11.84 17.18 -24.58
C GLY A 572 -10.71 17.88 -23.81
N SER A 573 -10.29 17.28 -22.72
CA SER A 573 -9.28 17.75 -21.76
C SER A 573 -8.04 16.83 -21.89
N MET A 574 -6.79 17.17 -21.61
CA MET A 574 -6.20 18.00 -20.56
C MET A 574 -4.74 18.33 -20.92
N GLY A 575 -4.26 19.50 -20.48
CA GLY A 575 -2.81 19.79 -20.43
C GLY A 575 -2.50 21.20 -19.93
N SER A 576 -2.24 21.32 -18.63
CA SER A 576 -1.41 22.38 -18.02
C SER A 576 -1.96 23.81 -17.76
N ILE A 577 -1.87 24.15 -16.46
CA ILE A 577 -1.71 25.48 -15.82
C ILE A 577 -2.94 26.40 -15.78
N VAL A 578 -3.70 26.24 -14.70
CA VAL A 578 -4.72 27.18 -14.22
C VAL A 578 -4.06 28.39 -13.53
N ILE A 579 -4.01 29.54 -14.20
CA ILE A 579 -3.85 30.85 -13.52
C ILE A 579 -5.25 31.43 -13.25
N ILE A 580 -5.79 31.19 -12.05
CA ILE A 580 -7.00 31.86 -11.57
C ILE A 580 -6.67 33.30 -11.19
N SER A 581 -7.15 34.26 -11.98
CA SER A 581 -7.29 35.66 -11.56
C SER A 581 -8.66 35.89 -10.90
N ILE A 582 -8.69 36.00 -9.58
CA ILE A 582 -9.89 36.37 -8.79
C ILE A 582 -10.23 37.85 -9.02
N ILE A 583 -11.34 38.13 -9.71
CA ILE A 583 -11.98 39.47 -9.69
C ILE A 583 -13.12 39.47 -8.66
N LEU A 584 -12.87 40.12 -7.52
CA LEU A 584 -13.84 40.42 -6.46
C LEU A 584 -14.89 41.44 -6.97
N ILE A 585 -16.12 40.99 -7.26
CA ILE A 585 -17.28 41.89 -7.39
C ILE A 585 -18.17 41.80 -6.14
N LYS A 586 -18.00 42.81 -5.28
CA LYS A 586 -18.82 43.10 -4.10
C LYS A 586 -20.21 43.59 -4.53
N LYS A 587 -21.23 42.74 -4.47
CA LYS A 587 -22.62 43.16 -4.74
C LYS A 587 -23.25 43.76 -3.46
N ARG A 588 -23.46 45.08 -3.48
CA ARG A 588 -24.33 45.83 -2.57
C ARG A 588 -25.79 45.63 -2.97
N ASN A 589 -26.60 45.04 -2.10
CA ASN A 589 -27.79 45.64 -1.48
C ASN A 589 -28.40 44.67 -0.48
#